data_AF-A0AAW5TJT4-F1
#
_entry.id   AF-A0AAW5TJT4-F1
#
_cell.length_a   1.000
_cell.length_b   1.000
_cell.length_c   1.000
_cell.angle_alpha   90.00
_cell.angle_beta   90.00
_cell.angle_gamma   90.00
#
_symmetry.space_group_name_H-M   'P 1'
#
loop_
_entity.id
_entity.type
_entity.pdbx_description
1 polymer ?
#
loop_
_entity_poly.entity_id
_entity_poly.type
_entity_poly.pdbx_seq_one_letter_code
_entity_poly.pdbx_strand_id
1 'polypeptide(L)'
;GQTNGTSGYEEAAGQGIVAGINAALKVQGKPEMILKRSDAYIGVMIDDLVTKGTLEPYRLLTSRAEYRLILRHDNADMRLTEIGHRV
;
A
#
# COMPACT_ATOMS: atom_id res chain seq x y z
N GLY A 1 7.61 -6.16 -3.21
CA GLY A 1 8.60 -5.45 -4.04
C GLY A 1 8.65 -6.07 -5.41
N GLN A 2 9.81 -6.09 -6.08
CA GLN A 2 9.92 -6.69 -7.43
C GLN A 2 9.50 -8.16 -7.48
N THR A 3 9.75 -8.90 -6.39
CA THR A 3 9.30 -10.28 -6.19
C THR A 3 7.78 -10.45 -6.29
N ASN A 4 7.01 -9.38 -6.07
CA ASN A 4 5.55 -9.38 -6.13
C ASN A 4 5.04 -8.79 -7.48
N GLY A 5 5.90 -8.74 -8.50
CA GLY A 5 5.53 -8.30 -9.85
C GLY A 5 5.41 -6.79 -10.03
N THR A 6 6.07 -5.99 -9.19
CA THR A 6 6.25 -4.54 -9.40
C THR A 6 7.62 -4.24 -9.98
N SER A 7 7.86 -3.05 -10.56
CA SER A 7 9.18 -2.70 -11.12
C SER A 7 9.80 -1.42 -10.56
N GLY A 8 9.00 -0.45 -10.11
CA GLY A 8 9.49 0.83 -9.63
C GLY A 8 9.89 0.82 -8.15
N TYR A 9 10.71 1.81 -7.79
CA TYR A 9 11.25 1.95 -6.43
C TYR A 9 10.16 2.31 -5.44
N GLU A 10 9.22 3.17 -5.85
CA GLU A 10 8.10 3.66 -5.06
C GLU A 10 7.12 2.52 -4.74
N GLU A 11 6.80 1.68 -5.72
CA GLU A 11 5.97 0.48 -5.51
C GLU A 11 6.65 -0.49 -4.54
N ALA A 12 7.96 -0.71 -4.71
CA ALA A 12 8.71 -1.61 -3.85
C ALA A 12 8.79 -1.09 -2.41
N ALA A 13 9.06 0.20 -2.22
CA ALA A 13 9.11 0.86 -0.92
C ALA A 13 7.73 0.83 -0.22
N GLY A 14 6.65 1.13 -0.96
CA GLY A 14 5.28 1.10 -0.44
C GLY A 14 4.85 -0.29 0.03
N GLN A 15 5.24 -1.35 -0.68
CA GLN A 15 5.02 -2.72 -0.20
C GLN A 15 5.94 -3.08 0.98
N GLY A 16 7.20 -2.64 0.93
CA GLY A 16 8.18 -2.92 1.96
C GLY A 16 7.78 -2.38 3.33
N ILE A 17 7.29 -1.15 3.40
CA ILE A 17 6.84 -0.54 4.66
C ILE A 17 5.64 -1.31 5.27
N VAL A 18 4.64 -1.67 4.46
CA VAL A 18 3.47 -2.45 4.93
C VAL A 18 3.89 -3.84 5.40
N ALA A 19 4.74 -4.53 4.62
CA ALA A 19 5.26 -5.84 4.97
C ALA A 19 6.09 -5.81 6.26
N GLY A 20 6.94 -4.80 6.43
CA GLY A 20 7.76 -4.60 7.62
C GLY A 20 6.92 -4.35 8.88
N ILE A 21 5.93 -3.46 8.79
CA ILE A 21 4.98 -3.18 9.88
C ILE A 21 4.26 -4.47 10.29
N ASN A 22 3.67 -5.21 9.34
CA ASN A 22 2.91 -6.41 9.66
C ASN A 22 3.80 -7.57 10.14
N ALA A 23 5.04 -7.67 9.67
CA ALA A 23 6.00 -8.62 10.21
C ALA A 23 6.30 -8.32 11.70
N ALA A 24 6.51 -7.04 12.05
CA ALA A 24 6.72 -6.63 13.43
C ALA A 24 5.50 -6.87 14.32
N LEU A 25 4.30 -6.51 13.85
CA LEU A 25 3.04 -6.73 14.56
C LEU A 25 2.79 -8.22 14.82
N LYS A 26 3.10 -9.08 13.84
CA LYS A 26 3.00 -10.53 13.96
C LYS A 26 3.89 -11.09 15.06
N VAL A 27 5.15 -10.64 15.14
CA VAL A 27 6.09 -11.05 16.22
C VAL A 27 5.59 -10.57 17.59
N GLN A 28 4.88 -9.43 17.64
CA GLN A 28 4.27 -8.90 18.86
C GLN A 28 2.90 -9.54 19.21
N GLY A 29 2.37 -10.45 18.38
CA GLY A 29 1.04 -11.03 18.58
C GLY A 29 -0.11 -10.02 18.43
N LYS A 30 0.12 -8.90 17.73
CA LYS A 30 -0.87 -7.85 17.49
C LYS A 30 -1.60 -8.07 16.15
N PRO A 31 -2.81 -7.51 16.00
CA PRO A 31 -3.51 -7.50 14.72
C PRO A 31 -2.69 -6.82 13.62
N GLU A 32 -2.88 -7.26 12.38
CA GLU A 32 -2.24 -6.66 11.21
C GLU A 32 -2.81 -5.27 10.90
N MET A 33 -1.96 -4.40 10.34
CA MET A 33 -2.38 -3.14 9.74
C MET A 33 -2.68 -3.36 8.26
N ILE A 34 -3.91 -3.03 7.85
CA ILE A 34 -4.38 -3.17 6.48
C ILE A 34 -4.78 -1.78 5.96
N LEU A 35 -4.12 -1.33 4.89
CA LEU A 35 -4.53 -0.14 4.15
C LEU A 35 -5.58 -0.50 3.11
N LYS A 36 -6.76 0.10 3.19
CA LYS A 36 -7.82 -0.09 2.19
C LYS A 36 -7.52 0.73 0.93
N ARG A 37 -8.17 0.38 -0.18
CA ARG A 37 -8.15 1.18 -1.42
C ARG A 37 -8.58 2.64 -1.21
N SER A 38 -9.46 2.90 -0.24
CA SER A 38 -9.93 4.24 0.13
C SER A 38 -8.92 5.06 0.92
N ASP A 39 -7.91 4.42 1.52
CA ASP A 39 -7.04 5.05 2.50
C ASP A 39 -5.81 5.65 1.82
N ALA A 40 -5.22 4.94 0.86
CA ALA A 40 -4.03 5.37 0.12
C ALA A 40 -3.80 4.60 -1.19
N TYR A 41 -3.00 5.18 -2.08
CA TYR A 41 -2.51 4.50 -3.30
C TYR A 41 -1.71 3.22 -2.99
N ILE A 42 -1.05 3.11 -1.83
CA ILE A 42 -0.41 1.86 -1.40
C ILE A 42 -1.46 0.75 -1.21
N GLY A 43 -2.61 1.09 -0.62
CA GLY A 43 -3.74 0.15 -0.48
C GLY A 43 -4.33 -0.25 -1.82
N VAL A 44 -4.47 0.70 -2.77
CA VAL A 44 -4.89 0.40 -4.16
C VAL A 44 -3.94 -0.58 -4.84
N MET A 45 -2.63 -0.33 -4.74
CA MET A 45 -1.60 -1.20 -5.32
C MET A 45 -1.63 -2.61 -4.73
N ILE A 46 -1.64 -2.74 -3.40
CA ILE A 46 -1.63 -4.05 -2.74
C ILE A 46 -2.90 -4.83 -3.12
N ASP A 47 -4.06 -4.17 -3.09
CA ASP A 47 -5.33 -4.80 -3.46
C ASP A 47 -5.36 -5.26 -4.93
N ASP A 48 -4.87 -4.43 -5.86
CA ASP A 48 -4.77 -4.81 -7.27
C ASP A 48 -3.85 -6.04 -7.45
N LEU A 49 -2.68 -6.05 -6.80
CA LEU A 49 -1.73 -7.17 -6.89
C LEU A 49 -2.31 -8.47 -6.33
N VAL A 50 -3.02 -8.41 -5.20
CA VAL A 50 -3.61 -9.60 -4.56
C VAL A 50 -4.83 -10.10 -5.34
N THR A 51 -5.69 -9.20 -5.81
CA THR A 51 -6.97 -9.57 -6.42
C THR A 51 -6.84 -9.93 -7.90
N LYS A 52 -6.02 -9.19 -8.65
CA LYS A 52 -5.90 -9.35 -10.11
C LYS A 52 -4.60 -10.06 -10.52
N GLY A 53 -3.60 -10.10 -9.64
CA GLY A 53 -2.25 -10.50 -10.03
C GLY A 53 -1.66 -9.51 -11.04
N THR A 54 -0.59 -9.92 -11.69
CA THR A 54 0.08 -9.10 -12.69
C THR A 54 0.76 -9.99 -13.74
N LEU A 55 0.44 -9.76 -15.02
CA LEU A 55 1.07 -10.45 -16.16
C LEU A 55 2.30 -9.69 -16.67
N GLU A 56 2.29 -8.36 -16.50
CA GLU A 56 3.34 -7.41 -16.89
C GLU A 56 3.62 -6.49 -15.71
N PRO A 57 4.87 -6.08 -15.44
CA PRO A 57 5.23 -5.40 -14.19
C PRO A 57 4.30 -4.24 -13.83
N TYR A 58 3.63 -4.35 -12.68
CA TYR A 58 2.68 -3.36 -12.19
C TYR A 58 3.35 -1.99 -11.99
N ARG A 59 2.65 -0.93 -12.39
CA ARG A 59 3.04 0.48 -12.21
C ARG A 59 1.90 1.28 -11.61
N LEU A 60 2.18 2.09 -10.59
CA LEU A 60 1.19 2.90 -9.85
C LEU A 60 0.26 3.72 -10.75
N LEU A 61 0.80 4.33 -11.81
CA LEU A 61 0.04 5.19 -12.74
C LEU A 61 -0.96 4.43 -13.64
N THR A 62 -0.88 3.10 -13.71
CA THR A 62 -1.86 2.28 -14.44
C THR A 62 -3.08 1.89 -13.60
N SER A 63 -3.04 2.19 -12.29
CA SER A 63 -4.10 1.84 -11.36
C SER A 63 -5.32 2.77 -11.49
N ARG A 64 -6.52 2.19 -11.44
CA ARG A 64 -7.78 2.96 -11.32
C ARG A 64 -8.15 3.09 -9.85
N ALA A 65 -7.84 4.24 -9.26
CA ALA A 65 -8.28 4.61 -7.93
C ALA A 65 -9.67 5.26 -7.98
N GLU A 66 -10.68 4.58 -7.44
CA GLU A 66 -12.06 5.08 -7.35
C GLU A 66 -12.15 6.37 -6.51
N TYR A 67 -11.24 6.51 -5.53
CA TYR A 67 -11.17 7.64 -4.61
C TYR A 67 -10.09 8.67 -4.98
N ARG A 68 -9.66 8.76 -6.24
CA ARG A 68 -8.53 9.62 -6.66
C ARG A 68 -8.64 11.11 -6.30
N LEU A 69 -9.85 11.63 -6.10
CA LEU A 69 -10.07 13.02 -5.67
C LEU A 69 -9.73 13.24 -4.18
N ILE A 70 -9.81 12.18 -3.38
CA ILE A 70 -9.46 12.15 -1.95
C ILE A 70 -8.00 11.73 -1.78
N LEU A 71 -7.54 10.75 -2.57
CA LEU A 71 -6.17 10.24 -2.55
C LEU A 71 -5.20 11.18 -3.26
N ARG A 72 -4.88 12.29 -2.61
CA ARG A 72 -4.01 13.31 -3.19
C ARG A 72 -2.66 13.37 -2.49
N HIS A 73 -1.70 13.97 -3.18
CA HIS A 73 -0.35 14.14 -2.66
C HIS A 73 -0.29 15.16 -1.50
N ASP A 74 -1.18 16.16 -1.49
CA ASP A 74 -1.23 17.26 -0.51
C ASP A 74 -1.86 16.89 0.83
N ASN A 75 -2.49 15.72 0.94
CA ASN A 75 -3.22 15.30 2.14
C ASN A 75 -2.85 13.88 2.63
N ALA A 76 -1.72 13.35 2.18
CA ALA A 76 -1.28 12.00 2.53
C ALA A 76 -1.01 11.85 4.03
N ASP A 77 -0.46 12.89 4.64
CA ASP A 77 -0.25 13.03 6.07
C ASP A 77 -1.58 12.99 6.84
N MET A 78 -2.58 13.77 6.42
CA MET A 78 -3.91 13.80 7.05
C MET A 78 -4.58 12.43 7.02
N ARG A 79 -4.33 11.63 5.98
CA ARG A 79 -4.91 10.29 5.81
C ARG A 79 -4.17 9.21 6.59
N LEU A 80 -2.84 9.30 6.71
CA LEU A 80 -2.00 8.17 7.14
C LEU A 80 -1.25 8.38 8.46
N THR A 81 -1.06 9.61 8.93
CA THR A 81 -0.23 9.88 10.12
C THR A 81 -0.81 9.23 11.37
N GLU A 82 -2.13 9.30 11.58
CA GLU A 82 -2.78 8.65 12.72
C GLU A 82 -2.63 7.12 12.67
N ILE A 83 -2.72 6.52 11.47
CA ILE A 83 -2.48 5.08 11.29
C ILE A 83 -1.03 4.75 11.68
N GLY A 84 -0.07 5.57 11.23
CA GLY A 84 1.35 5.41 11.55
C GLY A 84 1.67 5.50 13.04
N HIS A 85 0.96 6.35 13.81
CA HIS A 85 1.14 6.43 15.26
C HIS A 85 0.56 5.25 16.05
N ARG A 86 -0.38 4.50 15.46
CA ARG A 86 -1.05 3.37 16.14
C ARG A 86 -0.31 2.04 16.02
N VAL A 87 0.66 1.93 15.09
CA VAL A 87 1.39 0.68 14.82
C VAL A 87 2.70 0.57 15.57
#